data_AF-A0AAU6NDK4-F1
#
_entry.id   AF-A0AAU6NDK4-F1
#
_cell.length_a   1.000
_cell.length_b   1.000
_cell.length_c   1.000
_cell.angle_alpha   90.00
_cell.angle_beta   90.00
_cell.angle_gamma   90.00
#
_symmetry.space_group_name_H-M   'P 1'
#
loop_
_entity.id
_entity.type
_entity.pdbx_description
1 polymer ?
#
loop_
_entity_poly.entity_id
_entity_poly.type
_entity_poly.pdbx_seq_one_letter_code
_entity_poly.pdbx_strand_id
1 'polypeptide(L)'
;NRAYIFNKIVIDTTSHIQVTQYNTATMFDKFKHFYNKDNLNYSTGYVDPFEFHQTFYQVLVNFKVADLKNKNPPSYVNQNMFLFINSLMATIIISIACYHGLVTADLPLITEAGTYTIVLIYKMIILNCTRKNLPQYHNFLRAMKKDFQYICSVGEKYRAQYFENQLKTWKICIVICIFNVGIGILMNIFAFLSLFYFQVTHVEDTEQNRPLLFPFWLPNVDLSKSPFYEVFFMFGNVTVVLYTYNFTCELWFIYFSTIIINSMQFSSRCYLWSSDLVLIFNFVLYDVTLSLTFSTLIGTHKGYAGLLSFFKSFILSKIITFLFLNYDY
;
A
#
# COMPACT_ATOMS: atom_id res chain seq x y z
N ASN A 1 31.30 46.06 16.79
CA ASN A 1 29.90 46.30 16.33
C ASN A 1 29.68 46.23 14.82
N ARG A 2 30.43 46.91 13.95
CA ARG A 2 30.18 46.86 12.48
C ARG A 2 30.33 45.47 11.83
N ALA A 3 31.31 44.66 12.25
CA ALA A 3 31.52 43.31 11.71
C ALA A 3 30.36 42.33 12.04
N TYR A 4 29.70 42.51 13.19
CA TYR A 4 28.59 41.66 13.62
C TYR A 4 27.30 41.95 12.83
N ILE A 5 27.07 43.23 12.48
CA ILE A 5 25.94 43.66 11.65
C ILE A 5 26.09 43.15 10.21
N PHE A 6 27.31 43.17 9.65
CA PHE A 6 27.57 42.70 8.30
C PHE A 6 27.35 41.18 8.17
N ASN A 7 27.85 40.39 9.13
CA ASN A 7 27.60 38.94 9.14
C ASN A 7 26.10 38.60 9.27
N LYS A 8 25.34 39.36 10.07
CA LYS A 8 23.90 39.11 10.22
C LYS A 8 23.13 39.40 8.93
N ILE A 9 23.46 40.48 8.21
CA ILE A 9 22.84 40.82 6.92
C ILE A 9 23.19 39.79 5.84
N VAL A 10 24.44 39.32 5.79
CA VAL A 10 24.86 38.30 4.81
C VAL A 10 24.13 36.98 5.05
N ILE A 11 23.97 36.56 6.31
CA ILE A 11 23.20 35.35 6.69
C ILE A 11 21.70 35.49 6.37
N ASP A 12 21.10 36.66 6.63
CA ASP A 12 19.69 36.91 6.28
C ASP A 12 19.47 36.99 4.75
N THR A 13 20.43 37.52 4.00
CA THR A 13 20.29 37.61 2.53
C THR A 13 20.49 36.25 1.87
N THR A 14 21.42 35.42 2.35
CA THR A 14 21.62 34.07 1.83
C THR A 14 20.46 33.13 2.16
N SER A 15 19.85 33.27 3.35
CA SER A 15 18.66 32.49 3.69
C SER A 15 17.45 32.86 2.82
N HIS A 16 17.25 34.15 2.53
CA HIS A 16 16.17 34.61 1.64
C HIS A 16 16.34 34.16 0.18
N ILE A 17 17.58 34.14 -0.34
CA ILE A 17 17.84 33.68 -1.72
C ILE A 17 17.55 32.18 -1.86
N GLN A 18 17.92 31.36 -0.88
CA GLN A 18 17.62 29.92 -0.91
C GLN A 18 16.12 29.62 -0.82
N VAL A 19 15.37 30.38 -0.02
CA VAL A 19 13.90 30.24 0.07
C VAL A 19 13.23 30.62 -1.27
N THR A 20 13.77 31.61 -1.99
CA THR A 20 13.19 32.06 -3.26
C THR A 20 13.48 31.10 -4.42
N GLN A 21 14.69 30.53 -4.50
CA GLN A 21 15.00 29.49 -5.48
C GLN A 21 14.16 28.21 -5.29
N TYR A 22 13.88 27.84 -4.04
CA TYR A 22 13.06 26.67 -3.72
C TYR A 22 11.60 26.78 -4.20
N ASN A 23 11.11 28.02 -4.40
CA ASN A 23 9.76 28.28 -4.89
C ASN A 23 9.61 28.15 -6.42
N THR A 24 10.70 28.10 -7.18
CA THR A 24 10.67 27.88 -8.65
C THR A 24 10.86 26.43 -9.07
N ALA A 25 11.26 25.56 -8.13
CA ALA A 25 11.42 24.14 -8.40
C ALA A 25 10.08 23.51 -8.80
N THR A 26 10.09 22.76 -9.90
CA THR A 26 8.89 22.05 -10.36
C THR A 26 8.47 21.01 -9.31
N MET A 27 7.20 20.60 -9.31
CA MET A 27 6.73 19.52 -8.42
C MET A 27 7.54 18.23 -8.60
N PHE A 28 8.06 17.99 -9.81
CA PHE A 28 8.91 16.85 -10.10
C PHE A 28 10.29 16.96 -9.41
N ASP A 29 10.89 18.16 -9.37
CA ASP A 29 12.17 18.38 -8.68
C ASP A 29 12.02 18.18 -7.17
N LYS A 30 10.91 18.67 -6.59
CA LYS A 30 10.58 18.43 -5.17
C LYS A 30 10.43 16.95 -4.88
N PHE A 31 9.75 16.20 -5.75
CA PHE A 31 9.62 14.75 -5.62
C PHE A 31 10.97 14.04 -5.76
N LYS A 32 11.80 14.44 -6.72
CA LYS A 32 13.14 13.89 -6.92
C LYS A 32 14.03 14.10 -5.69
N HIS A 33 14.01 15.31 -5.11
CA HIS A 33 14.72 15.61 -3.87
C HIS A 33 14.21 14.79 -2.68
N PHE A 34 12.90 14.62 -2.56
CA PHE A 34 12.30 13.75 -1.54
C PHE A 34 12.67 12.27 -1.72
N TYR A 35 12.67 11.78 -2.97
CA TYR A 35 12.99 10.40 -3.33
C TYR A 35 14.47 10.07 -3.11
N ASN A 36 15.37 10.99 -3.45
CA ASN A 36 16.82 10.81 -3.26
C ASN A 36 17.32 11.24 -1.88
N LYS A 37 16.51 11.98 -1.12
CA LYS A 37 16.86 12.52 0.21
C LYS A 37 18.12 13.38 0.19
N ASP A 38 18.25 14.23 -0.84
CA ASP A 38 19.46 15.04 -1.10
C ASP A 38 19.83 16.00 0.05
N ASN A 39 18.86 16.33 0.92
CA ASN A 39 19.07 17.22 2.07
C ASN A 39 19.73 16.52 3.27
N LEU A 40 19.82 15.18 3.28
CA LEU A 40 20.39 14.44 4.40
C LEU A 40 21.85 14.13 4.12
N ASN A 41 22.75 14.77 4.88
CA ASN A 41 24.17 14.45 4.82
C ASN A 41 24.45 13.13 5.57
N TYR A 42 24.65 12.05 4.83
CA TYR A 42 24.95 10.74 5.41
C TYR A 42 26.36 10.62 5.99
N SER A 43 27.29 11.54 5.69
CA SER A 43 28.69 11.38 6.11
C SER A 43 28.95 11.80 7.56
N THR A 44 28.18 12.76 8.10
CA THR A 44 28.47 13.35 9.42
C THR A 44 27.21 13.53 10.27
N GLY A 45 27.36 13.49 11.60
CA GLY A 45 26.29 13.81 12.55
C GLY A 45 25.36 12.66 12.88
N TYR A 46 24.38 12.90 13.74
CA TYR A 46 23.33 11.93 14.08
C TYR A 46 22.15 12.07 13.11
N VAL A 47 21.71 10.97 12.51
CA VAL A 47 20.51 10.92 11.68
C VAL A 47 19.39 10.27 12.47
N ASP A 48 18.27 10.96 12.64
CA ASP A 48 17.10 10.37 13.31
C ASP A 48 16.42 9.37 12.35
N PRO A 49 16.25 8.09 12.74
CA PRO A 49 15.51 7.11 11.93
C PRO A 49 14.09 7.57 11.57
N PHE A 50 13.43 8.36 12.44
CA PHE A 50 12.07 8.83 12.18
C PHE A 50 12.04 9.93 11.12
N GLU A 51 13.09 10.75 11.03
CA GLU A 51 13.24 11.74 9.96
C GLU A 51 13.65 11.06 8.65
N PHE A 52 14.55 10.06 8.74
CA PHE A 52 14.91 9.26 7.58
C PHE A 52 13.71 8.49 7.02
N HIS A 53 12.83 7.94 7.85
CA HIS A 53 11.64 7.20 7.39
C HIS A 53 10.34 7.94 7.72
N GLN A 54 10.27 9.26 7.48
CA GLN A 54 9.14 10.09 7.90
C GLN A 54 7.77 9.58 7.44
N THR A 55 7.63 9.20 6.16
CA THR A 55 6.35 8.67 5.64
C THR A 55 5.96 7.37 6.33
N PHE A 56 6.93 6.49 6.60
CA PHE A 56 6.69 5.27 7.38
C PHE A 56 6.14 5.59 8.75
N TYR A 57 6.82 6.51 9.42
CA TYR A 57 6.50 6.86 10.79
C TYR A 57 5.10 7.45 10.86
N GLN A 58 4.73 8.33 9.92
CA GLN A 58 3.37 8.87 9.81
C GLN A 58 2.34 7.76 9.58
N VAL A 59 2.60 6.81 8.68
CA VAL A 59 1.71 5.67 8.45
C VAL A 59 1.56 4.84 9.73
N LEU A 60 2.65 4.49 10.41
CA LEU A 60 2.58 3.76 11.67
C LEU A 60 1.86 4.53 12.78
N VAL A 61 2.02 5.85 12.84
CA VAL A 61 1.28 6.72 13.79
C VAL A 61 -0.21 6.74 13.46
N ASN A 62 -0.58 6.73 12.17
CA ASN A 62 -1.97 6.65 11.74
C ASN A 62 -2.58 5.30 12.13
N PHE A 63 -1.85 4.20 11.93
CA PHE A 63 -2.25 2.86 12.38
C PHE A 63 -2.11 2.62 13.89
N LYS A 64 -1.64 3.63 14.64
CA LYS A 64 -1.42 3.59 16.09
C LYS A 64 -0.43 2.50 16.52
N VAL A 65 0.54 2.21 15.65
CA VAL A 65 1.65 1.30 15.88
C VAL A 65 2.89 2.02 16.44
N ALA A 66 3.09 3.30 16.12
CA ALA A 66 4.32 4.04 16.47
C ALA A 66 4.09 5.30 17.31
N ASP A 67 3.23 5.24 18.33
CA ASP A 67 3.02 6.38 19.23
C ASP A 67 3.75 6.22 20.58
N LEU A 68 5.08 6.13 20.51
CA LEU A 68 5.95 5.89 21.69
C LEU A 68 6.02 7.08 22.66
N LYS A 69 5.54 8.27 22.27
CA LYS A 69 5.71 9.52 23.05
C LYS A 69 4.40 10.19 23.45
N ASN A 70 3.27 9.89 22.82
CA ASN A 70 2.01 10.49 23.20
C ASN A 70 1.49 9.83 24.49
N LYS A 71 1.30 10.65 25.52
CA LYS A 71 0.74 10.21 26.81
C LYS A 71 -0.70 9.74 26.68
N ASN A 72 -1.43 10.24 25.68
CA ASN A 72 -2.82 9.92 25.36
C ASN A 72 -2.92 9.47 23.90
N PRO A 73 -2.42 8.27 23.55
CA PRO A 73 -2.57 7.78 22.18
C PRO A 73 -4.06 7.73 21.85
N PRO A 74 -4.52 8.33 20.74
CA PRO A 74 -5.91 8.25 20.35
C PRO A 74 -6.31 6.78 20.22
N SER A 75 -7.50 6.44 20.72
CA SER A 75 -7.94 5.06 20.90
C SER A 75 -7.70 4.21 19.65
N TYR A 76 -6.81 3.21 19.77
CA TYR A 76 -6.52 2.18 18.75
C TYR A 76 -7.81 1.53 18.22
N VAL A 77 -8.85 1.53 19.06
CA VAL A 77 -10.15 0.96 18.76
C VAL A 77 -10.77 1.63 17.54
N ASN A 78 -10.77 2.96 17.40
CA ASN A 78 -11.71 3.57 16.45
C ASN A 78 -11.38 3.31 14.97
N GLN A 79 -10.12 3.47 14.55
CA GLN A 79 -9.75 3.29 13.12
C GLN A 79 -9.61 1.81 12.74
N ASN A 80 -8.91 1.01 13.55
CA ASN A 80 -8.70 -0.39 13.23
C ASN A 80 -9.99 -1.20 13.39
N MET A 81 -10.89 -0.82 14.32
CA MET A 81 -12.23 -1.42 14.39
C MET A 81 -13.06 -1.07 13.15
N PHE A 82 -12.98 0.16 12.64
CA PHE A 82 -13.66 0.52 11.39
C PHE A 82 -13.15 -0.31 10.20
N LEU A 83 -11.83 -0.42 10.04
CA LEU A 83 -11.22 -1.27 9.01
C LEU A 83 -11.63 -2.74 9.16
N PHE A 84 -11.68 -3.25 10.39
CA PHE A 84 -12.08 -4.62 10.71
C PHE A 84 -13.55 -4.86 10.40
N ILE A 85 -14.47 -3.99 10.86
CA ILE A 85 -15.91 -4.11 10.62
C ILE A 85 -16.20 -4.05 9.12
N ASN A 86 -15.63 -3.09 8.39
CA ASN A 86 -15.82 -3.00 6.94
C ASN A 86 -15.37 -4.28 6.24
N SER A 87 -14.20 -4.80 6.62
CA SER A 87 -13.64 -6.02 6.00
C SER A 87 -14.44 -7.26 6.37
N LEU A 88 -14.93 -7.37 7.60
CA LEU A 88 -15.81 -8.44 8.05
C LEU A 88 -17.13 -8.42 7.27
N MET A 89 -17.78 -7.26 7.16
CA MET A 89 -19.02 -7.11 6.39
C MET A 89 -18.81 -7.47 4.92
N ALA A 90 -17.76 -6.94 4.29
CA ALA A 90 -17.43 -7.27 2.90
C ALA A 90 -17.19 -8.77 2.72
N THR A 91 -16.44 -9.40 3.64
CA THR A 91 -16.16 -10.85 3.61
C THR A 91 -17.44 -11.67 3.70
N ILE A 92 -18.36 -11.31 4.61
CA ILE A 92 -19.64 -12.01 4.78
C ILE A 92 -20.48 -11.90 3.49
N ILE A 93 -20.65 -10.69 2.97
CA ILE A 93 -21.47 -10.45 1.77
C ILE A 93 -20.91 -11.21 0.56
N ILE A 94 -19.60 -11.15 0.33
CA ILE A 94 -18.98 -11.84 -0.81
C ILE A 94 -18.98 -13.36 -0.62
N SER A 95 -18.87 -13.85 0.61
CA SER A 95 -18.96 -15.29 0.91
C SER A 95 -20.35 -15.84 0.61
N ILE A 96 -21.40 -15.06 0.88
CA ILE A 96 -22.78 -15.41 0.52
C ILE A 96 -22.92 -15.50 -1.01
N ALA A 97 -22.33 -14.56 -1.75
CA ALA A 97 -22.33 -14.62 -3.21
C ALA A 97 -21.54 -15.81 -3.78
N CYS A 98 -20.37 -16.11 -3.20
CA CYS A 98 -19.58 -17.29 -3.55
C CYS A 98 -20.37 -18.59 -3.29
N TYR A 99 -21.01 -18.69 -2.12
CA TYR A 99 -21.87 -19.83 -1.78
C TYR A 99 -23.05 -19.96 -2.75
N HIS A 100 -23.69 -18.84 -3.13
CA HIS A 100 -24.74 -18.87 -4.14
C HIS A 100 -24.23 -19.41 -5.47
N GLY A 101 -23.07 -18.93 -5.95
CA GLY A 101 -22.41 -19.45 -7.15
C GLY A 101 -22.15 -20.95 -7.07
N LEU A 102 -21.73 -21.47 -5.91
CA LEU A 102 -21.55 -22.92 -5.70
C LEU A 102 -22.87 -23.69 -5.81
N VAL A 103 -23.96 -23.17 -5.25
CA VAL A 103 -25.29 -23.81 -5.31
C VAL A 103 -25.86 -23.78 -6.73
N THR A 104 -25.64 -22.70 -7.48
CA THR A 104 -26.12 -22.55 -8.87
C THR A 104 -25.16 -23.14 -9.91
N ALA A 105 -23.97 -23.58 -9.49
CA ALA A 105 -22.87 -23.99 -10.36
C ALA A 105 -22.46 -22.91 -11.39
N ASP A 106 -22.61 -21.63 -11.03
CA ASP A 106 -22.16 -20.48 -11.83
C ASP A 106 -20.65 -20.28 -11.67
N LEU A 107 -19.87 -20.89 -12.57
CA LEU A 107 -18.41 -20.86 -12.51
C LEU A 107 -17.82 -19.45 -12.51
N PRO A 108 -18.24 -18.50 -13.39
CA PRO A 108 -17.84 -17.10 -13.29
C PRO A 108 -18.04 -16.52 -11.88
N LEU A 109 -19.24 -16.67 -11.30
CA LEU A 109 -19.54 -16.14 -9.97
C LEU A 109 -18.68 -16.78 -8.87
N ILE A 110 -18.49 -18.11 -8.92
CA ILE A 110 -17.63 -18.84 -7.97
C ILE A 110 -16.20 -18.30 -8.03
N THR A 111 -15.64 -18.15 -9.24
CA THR A 111 -14.25 -17.72 -9.40
C THR A 111 -14.04 -16.27 -8.93
N GLU A 112 -14.91 -15.36 -9.36
CA GLU A 112 -14.78 -13.95 -9.02
C GLU A 112 -15.05 -13.69 -7.54
N ALA A 113 -16.19 -14.15 -7.01
CA ALA A 113 -16.52 -14.00 -5.60
C ALA A 113 -15.55 -14.78 -4.69
N GLY A 114 -15.09 -15.94 -5.14
CA GLY A 114 -14.09 -16.76 -4.45
C GLY A 114 -12.75 -16.04 -4.30
N THR A 115 -12.19 -15.47 -5.37
CA THR A 115 -10.95 -14.68 -5.31
C THR A 115 -11.11 -13.51 -4.35
N TYR A 116 -12.20 -12.74 -4.43
CA TYR A 116 -12.41 -11.62 -3.51
C TYR A 116 -12.61 -12.08 -2.05
N THR A 117 -13.22 -13.23 -1.82
CA THR A 117 -13.35 -13.83 -0.49
C THR A 117 -11.96 -14.12 0.11
N ILE A 118 -11.08 -14.76 -0.66
CA ILE A 118 -9.71 -15.07 -0.22
C ILE A 118 -8.94 -13.78 0.11
N VAL A 119 -9.01 -12.78 -0.77
CA VAL A 119 -8.36 -11.47 -0.60
C VAL A 119 -8.85 -10.76 0.67
N LEU A 120 -10.14 -10.80 0.96
CA LEU A 120 -10.70 -10.15 2.15
C LEU A 120 -10.42 -10.93 3.44
N ILE A 121 -10.40 -12.27 3.41
CA ILE A 121 -9.93 -13.10 4.53
C ILE A 121 -8.47 -12.75 4.84
N TYR A 122 -7.64 -12.60 3.81
CA TYR A 122 -6.24 -12.24 3.98
C TYR A 122 -6.08 -10.87 4.66
N LYS A 123 -6.87 -9.87 4.25
CA LYS A 123 -6.94 -8.57 4.94
C LYS A 123 -7.28 -8.71 6.42
N MET A 124 -8.22 -9.59 6.77
CA MET A 124 -8.62 -9.84 8.16
C MET A 124 -7.49 -10.49 8.98
N ILE A 125 -6.77 -11.45 8.39
CA ILE A 125 -5.60 -12.09 9.01
C ILE A 125 -4.54 -11.04 9.30
N ILE A 126 -4.20 -10.20 8.32
CA ILE A 126 -3.25 -9.10 8.46
C ILE A 126 -3.63 -8.17 9.63
N LEU A 127 -4.85 -7.65 9.64
CA LEU A 127 -5.33 -6.74 10.70
C LEU A 127 -5.23 -7.38 12.09
N ASN A 128 -5.52 -8.69 12.19
CA ASN A 128 -5.39 -9.44 13.44
C ASN A 128 -3.93 -9.61 13.86
N CYS A 129 -3.03 -9.93 12.92
CA CYS A 129 -1.61 -10.07 13.15
C CYS A 129 -0.99 -8.77 13.66
N THR A 130 -1.31 -7.63 13.06
CA THR A 130 -0.79 -6.32 13.49
C THR A 130 -1.22 -5.96 14.90
N ARG A 131 -2.47 -6.27 15.25
CA ARG A 131 -2.95 -6.09 16.62
C ARG A 131 -2.25 -7.00 17.62
N LYS A 132 -2.13 -8.30 17.30
CA LYS A 132 -1.53 -9.30 18.20
C LYS A 132 -0.03 -9.08 18.42
N ASN A 133 0.67 -8.66 17.38
CA ASN A 133 2.12 -8.51 17.40
C ASN A 133 2.57 -7.08 17.74
N LEU A 134 1.67 -6.18 18.18
CA LEU A 134 1.98 -4.77 18.50
C LEU A 134 3.23 -4.60 19.39
N PRO A 135 3.45 -5.37 20.46
CA PRO A 135 4.68 -5.27 21.26
C PRO A 135 5.96 -5.52 20.46
N GLN A 136 5.91 -6.44 19.50
CA GLN A 136 7.02 -6.78 18.62
C GLN A 136 7.33 -5.62 17.66
N TYR A 137 6.30 -4.96 17.11
CA TYR A 137 6.49 -3.73 16.33
C TYR A 137 7.19 -2.64 17.16
N HIS A 138 6.78 -2.44 18.42
CA HIS A 138 7.44 -1.47 19.30
C HIS A 138 8.90 -1.84 19.58
N ASN A 139 9.19 -3.13 19.82
CA ASN A 139 10.56 -3.60 20.04
C ASN A 139 11.42 -3.39 18.79
N PHE A 140 10.85 -3.63 17.60
CA PHE A 140 11.51 -3.38 16.33
C PHE A 140 11.83 -1.89 16.13
N LEU A 141 10.89 -0.97 16.40
CA LEU A 141 11.15 0.46 16.32
C LEU A 141 12.25 0.92 17.30
N ARG A 142 12.30 0.32 18.50
CA ARG A 142 13.37 0.59 19.47
C ARG A 142 14.72 0.04 19.00
N ALA A 143 14.74 -1.14 18.39
CA ALA A 143 15.95 -1.75 17.85
C ALA A 143 16.53 -0.87 16.73
N MET A 144 15.70 -0.51 15.74
CA MET A 144 16.08 0.40 14.66
C MET A 144 16.69 1.71 15.18
N LYS A 145 16.09 2.31 16.21
CA LYS A 145 16.64 3.52 16.83
C LYS A 145 18.03 3.30 17.41
N LYS A 146 18.26 2.17 18.09
CA LYS A 146 19.58 1.83 18.63
C LYS A 146 20.59 1.59 17.51
N ASP A 147 20.17 0.98 16.40
CA ASP A 147 21.06 0.72 15.26
C ASP A 147 21.49 2.02 14.58
N PHE A 148 20.55 2.95 14.35
CA PHE A 148 20.88 4.28 13.83
C PHE A 148 21.83 5.03 14.78
N GLN A 149 21.60 4.95 16.09
CA GLN A 149 22.50 5.52 17.09
C GLN A 149 23.90 4.88 17.03
N TYR A 150 23.99 3.56 16.92
CA TYR A 150 25.25 2.84 16.83
C TYR A 150 26.04 3.21 15.56
N ILE A 151 25.38 3.18 14.40
CA ILE A 151 25.98 3.52 13.11
C ILE A 151 26.45 4.99 13.06
N CYS A 152 25.71 5.90 13.69
CA CYS A 152 26.10 7.32 13.73
C CYS A 152 27.24 7.62 14.72
N SER A 153 27.49 6.78 15.72
CA SER A 153 28.45 7.04 16.81
C SER A 153 29.73 6.21 16.72
N VAL A 154 29.62 4.88 16.63
CA VAL A 154 30.75 3.94 16.67
C VAL A 154 30.97 3.28 15.31
N GLY A 155 29.91 3.06 14.55
CA GLY A 155 29.92 2.33 13.28
C GLY A 155 30.31 3.15 12.06
N GLU A 156 31.23 4.13 12.17
CA GLU A 156 31.60 5.03 11.07
C GLU A 156 32.04 4.26 9.81
N LYS A 157 32.77 3.15 9.99
CA LYS A 157 33.19 2.24 8.92
C LYS A 157 32.02 1.68 8.09
N TYR A 158 30.87 1.41 8.71
CA TYR A 158 29.70 0.79 8.07
C TYR A 158 28.64 1.81 7.65
N ARG A 159 28.85 3.08 8.00
CA ARG A 159 27.86 4.15 7.88
C ARG A 159 27.39 4.37 6.46
N ALA A 160 28.32 4.52 5.52
CA ALA A 160 27.99 4.77 4.11
C ALA A 160 27.16 3.62 3.52
N GLN A 161 27.63 2.37 3.69
CA GLN A 161 26.94 1.19 3.19
C GLN A 161 25.55 1.01 3.83
N TYR A 162 25.43 1.25 5.15
CA TYR A 162 24.15 1.17 5.85
C TYR A 162 23.13 2.16 5.29
N PHE A 163 23.50 3.45 5.16
CA PHE A 163 22.60 4.47 4.65
C PHE A 163 22.28 4.30 3.16
N GLU A 164 23.22 3.81 2.36
CA GLU A 164 22.95 3.45 0.96
C GLU A 164 21.87 2.37 0.85
N ASN A 165 21.97 1.32 1.67
CA ASN A 165 20.98 0.24 1.71
C ASN A 165 19.63 0.73 2.25
N GLN A 166 19.63 1.58 3.28
CA GLN A 166 18.40 2.20 3.79
C GLN A 166 17.74 3.12 2.75
N LEU A 167 18.54 3.83 1.93
CA LEU A 167 18.03 4.67 0.85
C LEU A 167 17.44 3.83 -0.29
N LYS A 168 18.10 2.73 -0.70
CA LYS A 168 17.55 1.78 -1.68
C LYS A 168 16.21 1.21 -1.19
N THR A 169 16.14 0.83 0.08
CA THR A 169 14.91 0.34 0.73
C THR A 169 13.79 1.37 0.66
N TRP A 170 14.07 2.59 1.10
CA TRP A 170 13.14 3.71 1.06
C TRP A 170 12.57 3.91 -0.36
N LYS A 171 13.44 3.92 -1.37
CA LYS A 171 13.07 4.08 -2.78
C LYS A 171 12.12 2.97 -3.26
N ILE A 172 12.41 1.72 -2.93
CA ILE A 172 11.55 0.58 -3.27
C ILE A 172 10.19 0.72 -2.58
N CYS A 173 10.17 1.03 -1.28
CA CYS A 173 8.93 1.18 -0.52
C CYS A 173 8.03 2.30 -1.06
N ILE A 174 8.61 3.42 -1.52
CA ILE A 174 7.85 4.51 -2.17
C ILE A 174 7.22 4.05 -3.49
N VAL A 175 7.98 3.34 -4.33
CA VAL A 175 7.46 2.82 -5.61
C VAL A 175 6.29 1.87 -5.38
N ILE A 176 6.41 0.94 -4.43
CA ILE A 176 5.33 -0.01 -4.15
C ILE A 176 4.10 0.71 -3.55
N CYS A 177 4.30 1.72 -2.70
CA CYS A 177 3.22 2.53 -2.17
C CYS A 177 2.44 3.24 -3.29
N ILE A 178 3.15 3.89 -4.22
CA ILE A 178 2.54 4.55 -5.39
C ILE A 178 1.78 3.54 -6.24
N PHE A 179 2.37 2.37 -6.49
CA PHE A 179 1.74 1.30 -7.26
C PHE A 179 0.44 0.80 -6.62
N ASN A 180 0.45 0.51 -5.32
CA ASN A 180 -0.73 0.04 -4.59
C ASN A 180 -1.84 1.09 -4.55
N VAL A 181 -1.51 2.33 -4.22
CA VAL A 181 -2.47 3.45 -4.23
C VAL A 181 -3.05 3.62 -5.63
N GLY A 182 -2.21 3.51 -6.66
CA GLY A 182 -2.62 3.54 -8.07
C GLY A 182 -3.65 2.46 -8.41
N ILE A 183 -3.47 1.21 -7.95
CA ILE A 183 -4.44 0.12 -8.15
C ILE A 183 -5.80 0.50 -7.55
N GLY A 184 -5.82 0.95 -6.30
CA GLY A 184 -7.07 1.32 -5.63
C GLY A 184 -7.82 2.46 -6.35
N ILE A 185 -7.09 3.49 -6.78
CA ILE A 185 -7.65 4.61 -7.55
C ILE A 185 -8.20 4.11 -8.90
N LEU A 186 -7.42 3.31 -9.61
CA LEU A 186 -7.79 2.79 -10.92
C LEU A 186 -9.04 1.90 -10.87
N MET A 187 -9.17 1.03 -9.86
CA MET A 187 -10.36 0.20 -9.67
C MET A 187 -11.61 1.04 -9.44
N ASN A 188 -11.52 2.11 -8.64
CA ASN A 188 -12.66 3.02 -8.44
C ASN A 188 -12.99 3.77 -9.74
N ILE A 189 -11.99 4.33 -10.44
CA ILE A 189 -12.20 5.00 -11.73
C ILE A 189 -12.88 4.04 -12.72
N PHE A 190 -12.43 2.79 -12.78
CA PHE A 190 -13.03 1.77 -13.63
C PHE A 190 -14.50 1.52 -13.26
N ALA A 191 -14.84 1.44 -11.97
CA ALA A 191 -16.23 1.30 -11.52
C ALA A 191 -17.11 2.50 -11.91
N PHE A 192 -16.59 3.72 -11.78
CA PHE A 192 -17.32 4.92 -12.20
C PHE A 192 -17.49 5.00 -13.72
N LEU A 193 -16.45 4.66 -14.49
CA LEU A 193 -16.51 4.65 -15.94
C LEU A 193 -17.44 3.56 -16.48
N SER A 194 -17.46 2.38 -15.86
CA SER A 194 -18.37 1.30 -16.26
C SER A 194 -19.84 1.68 -16.00
N LEU A 195 -20.13 2.33 -14.87
CA LEU A 195 -21.45 2.88 -14.59
C LEU A 195 -21.82 4.01 -15.56
N PHE A 196 -20.91 4.95 -15.82
CA PHE A 196 -21.13 6.03 -16.78
C PHE A 196 -21.42 5.48 -18.18
N TYR A 197 -20.62 4.51 -18.63
CA TYR A 197 -20.83 3.82 -19.90
C TYR A 197 -22.21 3.16 -19.96
N PHE A 198 -22.59 2.42 -18.90
CA PHE A 198 -23.91 1.82 -18.80
C PHE A 198 -25.02 2.87 -18.95
N GLN A 199 -24.94 4.00 -18.26
CA GLN A 199 -25.95 5.08 -18.35
C GLN A 199 -26.07 5.70 -19.75
N VAL A 200 -24.98 5.75 -20.51
CA VAL A 200 -24.98 6.29 -21.88
C VAL A 200 -25.54 5.30 -22.90
N THR A 201 -25.32 4.00 -22.71
CA THR A 201 -25.67 2.97 -23.70
C THR A 201 -26.94 2.19 -23.38
N HIS A 202 -27.47 2.29 -22.17
CA HIS A 202 -28.61 1.50 -21.74
C HIS A 202 -29.88 1.90 -22.49
N VAL A 203 -30.60 0.91 -23.01
CA VAL A 203 -31.93 1.06 -23.61
C VAL A 203 -32.94 0.46 -22.63
N GLU A 204 -33.98 1.22 -22.30
CA GLU A 204 -34.95 0.89 -21.22
C GLU A 204 -35.62 -0.49 -21.39
N ASP A 205 -35.71 -1.00 -22.62
CA ASP A 205 -36.33 -2.29 -22.93
C ASP A 205 -35.38 -3.50 -22.74
N THR A 206 -34.11 -3.29 -22.41
CA THR A 206 -33.15 -4.38 -22.19
C THR A 206 -32.99 -4.68 -20.71
N GLU A 207 -33.22 -5.93 -20.29
CA GLU A 207 -33.00 -6.44 -18.92
C GLU A 207 -31.50 -6.52 -18.55
N GLN A 208 -30.75 -5.45 -18.78
CA GLN A 208 -29.33 -5.38 -18.41
C GLN A 208 -29.17 -4.87 -16.98
N ASN A 209 -28.45 -5.66 -16.17
CA ASN A 209 -28.11 -5.28 -14.81
C ASN A 209 -27.04 -4.19 -14.79
N ARG A 210 -27.18 -3.23 -13.88
CA ARG A 210 -26.17 -2.19 -13.65
C ARG A 210 -24.86 -2.84 -13.18
N PRO A 211 -23.69 -2.41 -13.70
CA PRO A 211 -22.42 -3.01 -13.32
C PRO A 211 -22.08 -2.68 -11.86
N LEU A 212 -21.65 -3.69 -11.11
CA LEU A 212 -21.04 -3.55 -9.78
C LEU A 212 -19.59 -3.99 -9.86
N LEU A 213 -18.72 -3.37 -9.07
CA LEU A 213 -17.30 -3.72 -9.03
C LEU A 213 -17.06 -5.12 -8.43
N PHE A 214 -17.93 -5.53 -7.50
CA PHE A 214 -17.91 -6.85 -6.88
C PHE A 214 -19.21 -7.56 -7.19
N PRO A 215 -19.17 -8.90 -7.39
CA PRO A 215 -20.36 -9.69 -7.67
C PRO A 215 -21.13 -9.96 -6.37
N PHE A 216 -21.69 -8.91 -5.76
CA PHE A 216 -22.52 -9.06 -4.57
C PHE A 216 -23.83 -9.77 -4.93
N TRP A 217 -24.29 -10.61 -4.01
CA TRP A 217 -25.58 -11.29 -4.13
C TRP A 217 -26.21 -11.45 -2.74
N LEU A 218 -27.52 -11.21 -2.66
CA LEU A 218 -28.31 -11.40 -1.46
C LEU A 218 -29.63 -12.08 -1.82
N PRO A 219 -30.12 -13.02 -0.98
CA PRO A 219 -31.37 -13.70 -1.24
C PRO A 219 -32.54 -12.71 -1.22
N ASN A 220 -33.41 -12.78 -2.24
CA ASN A 220 -34.61 -11.95 -2.40
C ASN A 220 -34.36 -10.43 -2.53
N VAL A 221 -33.12 -10.00 -2.81
CA VAL A 221 -32.81 -8.58 -2.99
C VAL A 221 -32.18 -8.38 -4.36
N ASP A 222 -32.83 -7.55 -5.18
CA ASP A 222 -32.30 -7.16 -6.49
C ASP A 222 -31.32 -5.99 -6.33
N LEU A 223 -30.03 -6.30 -6.28
CA LEU A 223 -28.96 -5.32 -6.13
C LEU A 223 -28.74 -4.45 -7.38
N SER A 224 -29.39 -4.77 -8.51
CA SER A 224 -29.33 -3.93 -9.71
C SER A 224 -30.27 -2.71 -9.62
N LYS A 225 -31.21 -2.71 -8.67
CA LYS A 225 -32.24 -1.67 -8.51
C LYS A 225 -31.91 -0.70 -7.38
N SER A 226 -32.34 0.55 -7.56
CA SER A 226 -32.29 1.58 -6.53
C SER A 226 -33.28 1.25 -5.39
N PRO A 227 -32.96 1.55 -4.12
CA PRO A 227 -31.78 2.28 -3.64
C PRO A 227 -30.58 1.38 -3.27
N PHE A 228 -30.72 0.06 -3.37
CA PHE A 228 -29.69 -0.88 -2.92
C PHE A 228 -28.44 -0.80 -3.79
N TYR A 229 -28.62 -0.63 -5.11
CA TYR A 229 -27.51 -0.48 -6.04
C TYR A 229 -26.51 0.59 -5.58
N GLU A 230 -26.99 1.79 -5.25
CA GLU A 230 -26.14 2.92 -4.86
C GLU A 230 -25.40 2.64 -3.55
N VAL A 231 -26.06 1.98 -2.59
CA VAL A 231 -25.45 1.61 -1.31
C VAL A 231 -24.32 0.61 -1.52
N PHE A 232 -24.54 -0.45 -2.29
CA PHE A 232 -23.53 -1.48 -2.54
C PHE A 232 -22.41 -1.00 -3.46
N PHE A 233 -22.72 -0.14 -4.43
CA PHE A 233 -21.73 0.52 -5.26
C PHE A 233 -20.79 1.38 -4.40
N MET A 234 -21.33 2.25 -3.54
CA MET A 234 -20.52 3.09 -2.64
C MET A 234 -19.76 2.26 -1.62
N PHE A 235 -20.38 1.23 -1.04
CA PHE A 235 -19.74 0.31 -0.11
C PHE A 235 -18.54 -0.42 -0.75
N GLY A 236 -18.70 -0.88 -2.00
CA GLY A 236 -17.61 -1.50 -2.77
C GLY A 236 -16.44 -0.54 -2.97
N ASN A 237 -16.71 0.68 -3.47
CA ASN A 237 -15.66 1.67 -3.70
C ASN A 237 -14.93 2.06 -2.39
N VAL A 238 -15.66 2.28 -1.29
CA VAL A 238 -15.06 2.53 0.03
C VAL A 238 -14.22 1.34 0.49
N THR A 239 -14.71 0.11 0.29
CA THR A 239 -13.96 -1.11 0.65
C THR A 239 -12.65 -1.22 -0.11
N VAL A 240 -12.60 -0.87 -1.40
CA VAL A 240 -11.36 -0.81 -2.19
C VAL A 240 -10.37 0.17 -1.58
N VAL A 241 -10.80 1.41 -1.30
CA VAL A 241 -9.93 2.44 -0.71
C VAL A 241 -9.37 1.97 0.63
N LEU A 242 -10.22 1.42 1.49
CA LEU A 242 -9.81 0.92 2.81
C LEU A 242 -8.91 -0.33 2.71
N TYR A 243 -9.14 -1.18 1.71
CA TYR A 243 -8.26 -2.32 1.41
C TYR A 243 -6.88 -1.82 1.00
N THR A 244 -6.79 -0.94 0.01
CA THR A 244 -5.53 -0.38 -0.48
C THR A 244 -4.76 0.35 0.61
N TYR A 245 -5.47 1.12 1.46
CA TYR A 245 -4.87 1.79 2.61
C TYR A 245 -4.27 0.80 3.62
N ASN A 246 -5.01 -0.26 3.98
CA ASN A 246 -4.52 -1.29 4.90
C ASN A 246 -3.33 -2.05 4.32
N PHE A 247 -3.44 -2.51 3.07
CA PHE A 247 -2.38 -3.26 2.39
C PHE A 247 -1.09 -2.45 2.25
N THR A 248 -1.20 -1.14 1.99
CA THR A 248 -0.04 -0.26 1.87
C THR A 248 0.77 -0.18 3.16
N CYS A 249 0.10 -0.06 4.32
CA CYS A 249 0.78 -0.02 5.62
C CYS A 249 1.54 -1.31 5.91
N GLU A 250 0.91 -2.43 5.59
CA GLU A 250 1.38 -3.77 5.97
C GLU A 250 2.52 -4.22 5.09
N LEU A 251 2.39 -3.98 3.78
CA LEU A 251 3.47 -4.19 2.84
C LEU A 251 4.70 -3.38 3.25
N TRP A 252 4.52 -2.12 3.63
CA TRP A 252 5.60 -1.28 4.13
C TRP A 252 6.32 -1.92 5.32
N PHE A 253 5.56 -2.50 6.26
CA PHE A 253 6.15 -3.17 7.41
C PHE A 253 6.92 -4.44 7.04
N ILE A 254 6.37 -5.28 6.15
CA ILE A 254 7.01 -6.53 5.72
C ILE A 254 8.33 -6.24 5.00
N TYR A 255 8.32 -5.28 4.08
CA TYR A 255 9.55 -4.90 3.35
C TYR A 255 10.58 -4.28 4.28
N PHE A 256 10.13 -3.39 5.16
CA PHE A 256 11.04 -2.72 6.09
C PHE A 256 11.67 -3.69 7.09
N SER A 257 10.91 -4.66 7.60
CA SER A 257 11.44 -5.72 8.45
C SER A 257 12.39 -6.65 7.70
N THR A 258 12.01 -7.14 6.52
CA THR A 258 12.85 -8.05 5.70
C THR A 258 14.21 -7.42 5.36
N ILE A 259 14.23 -6.14 4.99
CA ILE A 259 15.49 -5.51 4.58
C ILE A 259 16.34 -5.12 5.79
N ILE A 260 15.74 -4.74 6.92
CA ILE A 260 16.53 -4.57 8.15
C ILE A 260 17.20 -5.89 8.53
N ILE A 261 16.48 -7.00 8.43
CA ILE A 261 17.03 -8.34 8.69
C ILE A 261 18.20 -8.64 7.74
N ASN A 262 18.06 -8.36 6.44
CA ASN A 262 19.12 -8.59 5.46
C ASN A 262 20.33 -7.65 5.66
N SER A 263 20.09 -6.42 6.11
CA SER A 263 21.16 -5.46 6.43
C SER A 263 21.91 -5.82 7.71
N MET A 264 21.26 -6.56 8.61
CA MET A 264 21.88 -7.13 9.80
C MET A 264 22.31 -8.57 9.52
N GLN A 265 23.52 -8.75 8.98
CA GLN A 265 24.18 -10.06 8.92
C GLN A 265 24.40 -10.74 10.30
N PHE A 266 23.83 -10.22 11.39
CA PHE A 266 24.23 -10.50 12.77
C PHE A 266 23.23 -11.27 13.65
N SER A 267 22.02 -11.64 13.19
CA SER A 267 21.12 -12.44 14.05
C SER A 267 20.17 -13.35 13.29
N SER A 268 20.40 -14.66 13.41
CA SER A 268 19.62 -15.75 12.82
C SER A 268 18.15 -15.81 13.28
N ARG A 269 17.75 -15.11 14.35
CA ARG A 269 16.41 -15.21 14.92
C ARG A 269 15.33 -14.44 14.17
N CYS A 270 15.69 -13.48 13.32
CA CYS A 270 14.69 -12.69 12.59
C CYS A 270 14.28 -13.33 11.26
N TYR A 271 15.08 -14.25 10.70
CA TYR A 271 14.79 -14.93 9.43
C TYR A 271 13.47 -15.70 9.44
N LEU A 272 13.14 -16.36 10.55
CA LEU A 272 11.93 -17.17 10.70
C LEU A 272 10.62 -16.36 10.53
N TRP A 273 10.67 -15.05 10.78
CA TRP A 273 9.50 -14.17 10.67
C TRP A 273 9.29 -13.64 9.24
N SER A 274 10.40 -13.43 8.51
CA SER A 274 10.33 -12.99 7.12
C SER A 274 9.86 -14.10 6.19
N SER A 275 10.21 -15.37 6.47
CA SER A 275 9.87 -16.50 5.60
C SER A 275 8.36 -16.71 5.51
N ASP A 276 7.63 -16.64 6.62
CA ASP A 276 6.18 -16.84 6.62
C ASP A 276 5.46 -15.70 5.86
N LEU A 277 5.91 -14.46 6.04
CA LEU A 277 5.33 -13.29 5.36
C LEU A 277 5.70 -13.20 3.88
N VAL A 278 6.91 -13.62 3.49
CA VAL A 278 7.35 -13.70 2.09
C VAL A 278 6.62 -14.82 1.35
N LEU A 279 6.40 -15.96 2.01
CA LEU A 279 5.64 -17.07 1.44
C LEU A 279 4.19 -16.66 1.16
N ILE A 280 3.60 -15.91 2.10
CA ILE A 280 2.29 -15.30 1.95
C ILE A 280 2.28 -14.25 0.82
N PHE A 281 3.30 -13.41 0.68
CA PHE A 281 3.38 -12.40 -0.38
C PHE A 281 3.52 -13.03 -1.78
N ASN A 282 4.35 -14.07 -1.90
CA ASN A 282 4.48 -14.86 -3.13
C ASN A 282 3.15 -15.53 -3.49
N PHE A 283 2.39 -16.00 -2.49
CA PHE A 283 1.06 -16.56 -2.71
C PHE A 283 0.08 -15.52 -3.26
N VAL A 284 0.07 -14.29 -2.73
CA VAL A 284 -0.79 -13.19 -3.21
C VAL A 284 -0.43 -12.75 -4.63
N LEU A 285 0.85 -12.60 -4.94
CA LEU A 285 1.30 -12.27 -6.30
C LEU A 285 0.94 -13.38 -7.29
N TYR A 286 1.06 -14.64 -6.86
CA TYR A 286 0.67 -15.79 -7.67
C TYR A 286 -0.84 -15.80 -7.93
N ASP A 287 -1.65 -15.50 -6.91
CA ASP A 287 -3.11 -15.49 -7.01
C ASP A 287 -3.66 -14.33 -7.88
N VAL A 288 -3.07 -13.13 -7.78
CA VAL A 288 -3.40 -12.00 -8.68
C VAL A 288 -3.05 -12.33 -10.13
N THR A 289 -1.89 -12.96 -10.35
CA THR A 289 -1.47 -13.39 -11.69
C THR A 289 -2.39 -14.49 -12.22
N LEU A 290 -2.79 -15.42 -11.36
CA LEU A 290 -3.72 -16.51 -11.67
C LEU A 290 -5.11 -15.96 -12.02
N SER A 291 -5.64 -15.02 -11.23
CA SER A 291 -6.94 -14.37 -11.46
C SER A 291 -6.98 -13.58 -12.78
N LEU A 292 -5.93 -12.81 -13.10
CA LEU A 292 -5.79 -12.14 -14.40
C LEU A 292 -5.71 -13.14 -15.57
N THR A 293 -5.12 -14.32 -15.34
CA THR A 293 -5.01 -15.40 -16.33
C THR A 293 -6.34 -16.14 -16.50
N PHE A 294 -7.12 -16.31 -15.43
CA PHE A 294 -8.46 -16.91 -15.48
C PHE A 294 -9.50 -15.98 -16.12
N SER A 295 -9.46 -14.68 -15.83
CA SER A 295 -10.33 -13.68 -16.50
C SER A 295 -10.08 -13.62 -18.01
N THR A 296 -8.83 -13.84 -18.45
CA THR A 296 -8.52 -14.00 -19.88
C THR A 296 -8.97 -15.34 -20.47
N LEU A 297 -9.03 -16.41 -19.66
CA LEU A 297 -9.48 -17.73 -20.11
C LEU A 297 -11.01 -17.81 -20.29
N ILE A 298 -11.77 -17.04 -19.50
CA ILE A 298 -13.24 -17.13 -19.45
C ILE A 298 -13.94 -16.32 -20.57
N GLY A 299 -13.26 -15.40 -21.27
CA GLY A 299 -13.70 -14.95 -22.60
C GLY A 299 -15.14 -14.43 -22.77
N THR A 300 -15.80 -13.91 -21.73
CA THR A 300 -17.25 -13.59 -21.79
C THR A 300 -17.62 -12.14 -22.08
N HIS A 301 -16.69 -11.19 -22.22
CA HIS A 301 -17.04 -9.85 -22.73
C HIS A 301 -16.08 -9.36 -23.80
N LYS A 302 -16.52 -9.43 -25.06
CA LYS A 302 -15.82 -8.91 -26.26
C LYS A 302 -15.42 -7.43 -26.15
N GLY A 303 -16.01 -6.67 -25.22
CA GLY A 303 -15.73 -5.23 -25.02
C GLY A 303 -14.45 -4.91 -24.24
N TYR A 304 -13.90 -5.82 -23.43
CA TYR A 304 -12.81 -5.50 -22.49
C TYR A 304 -11.45 -6.12 -22.83
N ALA A 305 -11.36 -6.95 -23.87
CA ALA A 305 -10.14 -7.70 -24.23
C ALA A 305 -8.91 -6.79 -24.52
N GLY A 306 -9.13 -5.62 -25.14
CA GLY A 306 -8.04 -4.67 -25.44
C GLY A 306 -7.46 -3.99 -24.20
N LEU A 307 -8.32 -3.60 -23.26
CA LEU A 307 -7.89 -2.96 -22.00
C LEU A 307 -7.14 -3.96 -21.11
N LEU A 308 -7.62 -5.20 -21.04
CA LEU A 308 -6.99 -6.28 -20.27
C LEU A 308 -5.61 -6.67 -20.86
N SER A 309 -5.50 -6.70 -22.19
CA SER A 309 -4.24 -6.91 -22.91
C SER A 309 -3.20 -5.83 -22.59
N PHE A 310 -3.62 -4.56 -22.54
CA PHE A 310 -2.77 -3.43 -22.19
C PHE A 310 -2.26 -3.53 -20.74
N PHE A 311 -3.14 -3.79 -19.78
CA PHE A 311 -2.73 -3.96 -18.38
C PHE A 311 -1.81 -5.17 -18.17
N LYS A 312 -2.07 -6.30 -18.87
CA LYS A 312 -1.20 -7.48 -18.82
C LYS A 312 0.20 -7.17 -19.33
N SER A 313 0.33 -6.53 -20.48
CA SER A 313 1.63 -6.18 -21.04
C SER A 313 2.38 -5.16 -20.18
N PHE A 314 1.67 -4.13 -19.69
CA PHE A 314 2.28 -3.04 -18.93
C PHE A 314 2.69 -3.48 -17.52
N ILE A 315 1.82 -4.16 -16.78
CA ILE A 315 2.06 -4.55 -15.39
C ILE A 315 3.07 -5.71 -15.33
N LEU A 316 2.87 -6.75 -16.13
CA LEU A 316 3.71 -7.95 -16.06
C LEU A 316 5.15 -7.66 -16.54
N SER A 317 5.30 -6.89 -17.63
CA SER A 317 6.64 -6.50 -18.11
C SER A 317 7.37 -5.62 -17.10
N LYS A 318 6.70 -4.60 -16.52
CA LYS A 318 7.37 -3.67 -15.60
C LYS A 318 7.66 -4.30 -14.24
N ILE A 319 6.78 -5.15 -13.71
CA ILE A 319 7.01 -5.86 -12.45
C ILE A 319 8.11 -6.91 -12.59
N ILE A 320 8.09 -7.73 -13.65
CA ILE A 320 9.14 -8.73 -13.87
C ILE A 320 10.48 -8.05 -14.12
N THR A 321 10.55 -7.03 -14.97
CA THR A 321 11.78 -6.28 -15.19
C THR A 321 12.28 -5.59 -13.92
N PHE A 322 11.39 -5.07 -13.06
CA PHE A 322 11.78 -4.43 -11.80
C PHE A 322 12.21 -5.43 -10.70
N LEU A 323 11.56 -6.59 -10.62
CA LEU A 323 11.90 -7.65 -9.67
C LEU A 323 13.20 -8.36 -10.05
N PHE A 324 13.43 -8.62 -11.33
CA PHE A 324 14.63 -9.33 -11.79
C PHE A 324 15.86 -8.42 -11.95
N LEU A 325 15.71 -7.14 -12.31
CA LEU A 325 16.88 -6.23 -12.41
C LEU A 325 17.44 -5.77 -11.07
N ASN A 326 16.72 -5.97 -9.96
CA ASN A 326 17.19 -5.59 -8.62
C ASN A 326 17.63 -6.79 -7.75
N TYR A 327 17.55 -8.01 -8.28
CA TYR A 327 17.94 -9.25 -7.57
C TYR A 327 19.30 -9.82 -8.00
N ASP A 328 20.04 -9.13 -8.87
CA ASP A 328 21.46 -9.44 -9.11
C ASP A 328 22.32 -8.89 -7.97
N TYR A 329 22.26 -9.55 -6.80
CA TYR A 329 23.26 -9.44 -5.72
C TYR A 329 23.36 -10.72 -4.90
#